data_AF-A0A1A7Y213-F1
#
_entry.id   AF-A0A1A7Y213-F1
#
_cell.length_a   1.000
_cell.length_b   1.000
_cell.length_c   1.000
_cell.angle_alpha   90.00
_cell.angle_beta   90.00
_cell.angle_gamma   90.00
#
_symmetry.space_group_name_H-M   'P 1'
#
loop_
_entity.id
_entity.type
_entity.pdbx_description
1 polymer ?
#
loop_
_entity_poly.entity_id
_entity_poly.type
_entity_poly.pdbx_seq_one_letter_code
_entity_poly.pdbx_strand_id
1 'polypeptide(L)'
;MWLKASVAISFIAICVYYLTVQRTKVEEDSMSFALTRHVIWKSEGLVAYLNPRPWTPGSVILESSTPGSPGGSIFHLNESEYISWLLGSRAVAKLLCDRLGVQRCALVSRPHRDRPAQIRILPLHGLDAEWRPHLAGDEEHNAHDPGYCTSKTAPRWSDSNLTDIQTKIRAKLLVPNTPPDLSFLGDDPAHPGLFSRIVRGEEQHWRVWEDGDHVAFLTPFPNSPGFTVLVPRRPLTSDIFRLETADFEMLVLATKKVSQLLEEGLGAWGVGLIFEGFEIDYAHTKLIPLILPSSSVGEDDVTKPTSPQFHSTYPGYVTSEDGPEASSESLEKIHAKFTET
;
A
#
# COMPACT_ATOMS: atom_id res chain seq x y z
N MET A 1 -54.17 5.59 47.57
CA MET A 1 -53.61 5.09 46.30
C MET A 1 -52.81 6.17 45.56
N TRP A 2 -51.99 6.97 46.27
CA TRP A 2 -51.34 8.18 45.72
C TRP A 2 -49.85 8.34 46.10
N LEU A 3 -49.19 7.30 46.65
CA LEU A 3 -47.77 7.38 47.04
C LEU A 3 -46.81 6.56 46.16
N LYS A 4 -47.29 5.84 45.14
CA LYS A 4 -46.41 5.03 44.26
C LYS A 4 -46.01 5.71 42.94
N ALA A 5 -46.62 6.84 42.59
CA ALA A 5 -46.35 7.53 41.33
C ALA A 5 -45.15 8.49 41.39
N SER A 6 -44.94 9.22 42.50
CA SER A 6 -43.89 10.24 42.57
C SER A 6 -42.46 9.67 42.61
N VAL A 7 -42.26 8.48 43.18
CA VAL A 7 -40.91 7.87 43.25
C VAL A 7 -40.46 7.37 41.87
N ALA A 8 -41.38 6.82 41.06
CA ALA A 8 -41.07 6.35 39.72
C ALA A 8 -40.69 7.50 38.77
N ILE A 9 -41.35 8.65 38.89
CA ILE A 9 -41.07 9.84 38.06
C ILE A 9 -39.68 10.42 38.40
N SER A 10 -39.31 10.50 39.68
CA SER A 10 -37.98 10.99 40.07
C SER A 10 -36.84 10.06 39.62
N PHE A 11 -37.03 8.74 39.66
CA PHE A 11 -36.03 7.80 39.15
C PHE A 11 -35.83 7.91 37.64
N ILE A 12 -36.91 8.08 36.87
CA ILE A 12 -36.81 8.28 35.41
C ILE A 12 -36.08 9.59 35.10
N ALA A 13 -36.37 10.68 35.82
CA ALA A 13 -35.69 11.96 35.63
C ALA A 13 -34.18 11.89 35.94
N ILE A 14 -33.80 11.17 37.02
CA ILE A 14 -32.39 10.96 37.39
C ILE A 14 -31.68 10.09 36.35
N CYS A 15 -32.31 9.03 35.86
CA CYS A 15 -31.73 8.17 34.81
C CYS A 15 -31.56 8.93 33.49
N VAL A 16 -32.56 9.73 33.08
CA VAL A 16 -32.46 10.58 31.87
C VAL A 16 -31.36 11.63 32.03
N TYR A 17 -31.25 12.27 33.20
CA TYR A 17 -30.16 13.20 33.48
C TYR A 17 -28.79 12.51 33.42
N TYR A 18 -28.63 11.35 34.06
CA TYR A 18 -27.37 10.58 34.01
C TYR A 18 -27.02 10.13 32.59
N LEU A 19 -28.00 9.67 31.81
CA LEU A 19 -27.80 9.30 30.40
C LEU A 19 -27.43 10.51 29.54
N THR A 20 -28.01 11.67 29.82
CA THR A 20 -27.72 12.91 29.09
C THR A 20 -26.32 13.42 29.44
N VAL A 21 -25.93 13.39 30.72
CA VAL A 21 -24.59 13.78 31.20
C VAL A 21 -23.50 12.82 30.73
N GLN A 22 -23.78 11.51 30.72
CA GLN A 22 -22.88 10.51 30.14
C GLN A 22 -22.72 10.71 28.63
N ARG A 23 -23.81 11.01 27.93
CA ARG A 23 -23.77 11.32 26.49
C ARG A 23 -23.00 12.60 26.19
N THR A 24 -23.20 13.68 26.93
CA THR A 24 -22.43 14.92 26.75
C THR A 24 -20.97 14.75 27.13
N LYS A 25 -20.64 13.92 28.14
CA LYS A 25 -19.26 13.61 28.49
C LYS A 25 -18.58 12.73 27.45
N VAL A 26 -19.30 11.77 26.85
CA VAL A 26 -18.81 10.98 25.71
C VAL A 26 -18.68 11.85 24.46
N GLU A 27 -19.58 12.81 24.22
CA GLU A 27 -19.46 13.78 23.13
C GLU A 27 -18.32 14.79 23.37
N GLU A 28 -18.09 15.27 24.60
CA GLU A 28 -16.95 16.12 24.97
C GLU A 28 -15.62 15.36 24.94
N ASP A 29 -15.55 14.13 25.44
CA ASP A 29 -14.36 13.27 25.32
C ASP A 29 -14.14 12.86 23.85
N SER A 30 -15.20 12.64 23.07
CA SER A 30 -15.14 12.40 21.62
C SER A 30 -14.72 13.65 20.83
N MET A 31 -15.03 14.86 21.31
CA MET A 31 -14.60 16.12 20.73
C MET A 31 -13.19 16.52 21.18
N SER A 32 -12.76 16.06 22.35
CA SER A 32 -11.41 16.25 22.91
C SER A 32 -10.36 15.37 22.23
N PHE A 33 -10.76 14.21 21.68
CA PHE A 33 -9.90 13.30 20.90
C PHE A 33 -9.97 13.52 19.38
N ALA A 34 -10.44 14.68 18.91
CA ALA A 34 -10.14 15.10 17.55
C ALA A 34 -8.64 15.37 17.44
N LEU A 35 -7.84 14.29 17.29
CA LEU A 35 -6.44 14.32 16.91
C LEU A 35 -6.33 15.38 15.83
N THR A 36 -5.66 16.49 16.15
CA THR A 36 -5.45 17.56 15.18
C THR A 36 -4.69 16.92 14.04
N ARG A 37 -5.38 16.63 12.93
CA ARG A 37 -4.73 16.01 11.77
C ARG A 37 -3.75 17.04 11.24
N HIS A 38 -2.47 16.69 11.26
CA HIS A 38 -1.41 17.56 10.75
C HIS A 38 -1.44 17.53 9.23
N VAL A 39 -2.46 18.16 8.65
CA VAL A 39 -2.71 18.19 7.21
C VAL A 39 -1.62 18.98 6.51
N ILE A 40 -1.00 18.37 5.51
CA ILE A 40 0.08 18.98 4.71
C ILE A 40 -0.36 19.27 3.29
N TRP A 41 -1.45 18.64 2.82
CA TRP A 41 -1.91 18.76 1.45
C TRP A 41 -3.41 18.46 1.35
N LYS A 42 -4.09 19.17 0.44
CA LYS A 42 -5.50 18.95 0.09
C LYS A 42 -5.67 19.14 -1.42
N SER A 43 -6.59 18.37 -1.99
CA SER A 43 -7.15 18.60 -3.32
C SER A 43 -8.64 18.26 -3.29
N GLU A 44 -9.34 18.46 -4.41
CA GLU A 44 -10.74 18.08 -4.53
C GLU A 44 -10.92 16.59 -4.17
N GLY A 45 -11.67 16.31 -3.11
CA GLY A 45 -11.97 14.96 -2.64
C GLY A 45 -10.87 14.24 -1.86
N LEU A 46 -9.67 14.82 -1.70
CA LEU A 46 -8.52 14.15 -1.08
C LEU A 46 -7.83 15.01 -0.01
N VAL A 47 -7.34 14.36 1.04
CA VAL A 47 -6.55 15.00 2.10
C VAL A 47 -5.34 14.13 2.44
N ALA A 48 -4.18 14.77 2.62
CA ALA A 48 -2.97 14.12 3.10
C ALA A 48 -2.48 14.76 4.41
N TYR A 49 -2.18 13.93 5.41
CA TYR A 49 -1.72 14.36 6.72
C TYR A 49 -0.64 13.44 7.28
N LEU A 50 0.17 13.96 8.21
CA LEU A 50 1.23 13.17 8.84
C LEU A 50 0.65 11.97 9.59
N ASN A 51 1.24 10.79 9.38
CA ASN A 51 0.87 9.58 10.11
C ASN A 51 1.29 9.74 11.59
N PRO A 52 0.35 9.62 12.56
CA PRO A 52 0.67 9.71 13.99
C PRO A 52 1.51 8.51 14.49
N ARG A 53 1.59 7.42 13.72
CA ARG A 53 2.43 6.24 13.98
C ARG A 53 3.38 5.99 12.82
N PRO A 54 4.30 6.92 12.54
CA PRO A 54 5.11 6.89 11.33
C PRO A 54 6.11 5.73 11.40
N TRP A 55 6.23 4.96 10.31
CA TRP A 55 7.31 3.96 10.17
C TRP A 55 8.66 4.63 9.84
N THR A 56 8.62 5.78 9.16
CA THR A 56 9.79 6.62 8.86
C THR A 56 9.44 8.11 9.02
N PRO A 57 10.39 9.02 9.34
CA PRO A 57 10.09 10.43 9.55
C PRO A 57 9.31 11.06 8.39
N GLY A 58 8.19 11.72 8.71
CA GLY A 58 7.34 12.37 7.72
C GLY A 58 6.47 11.44 6.89
N SER A 59 6.26 10.19 7.34
CA SER A 59 5.24 9.30 6.75
C SER A 59 3.89 10.00 6.66
N VAL A 60 3.20 9.86 5.53
CA VAL A 60 1.91 10.51 5.27
C VAL A 60 0.84 9.47 4.97
N ILE A 61 -0.36 9.74 5.45
CA ILE A 61 -1.60 9.05 5.03
C ILE A 61 -2.34 9.98 4.07
N LEU A 62 -2.65 9.47 2.88
CA LEU A 62 -3.57 10.07 1.91
C LEU A 62 -4.88 9.28 1.94
N GLU A 63 -5.99 9.97 2.13
CA GLU A 63 -7.34 9.40 2.14
C GLU A 63 -8.38 10.34 1.52
N SER A 64 -9.62 9.86 1.41
CA SER A 64 -10.76 10.69 1.00
C SER A 64 -10.97 11.82 2.01
N SER A 65 -11.27 13.02 1.52
CA SER A 65 -11.68 14.14 2.39
C SER A 65 -13.07 13.94 3.01
N THR A 66 -13.87 13.04 2.44
CA THR A 66 -15.19 12.65 2.97
C THR A 66 -15.09 11.31 3.70
N PRO A 67 -15.79 11.14 4.84
CA PRO A 67 -15.85 9.87 5.53
C PRO A 67 -16.39 8.77 4.61
N GLY A 68 -15.63 7.68 4.44
CA GLY A 68 -16.05 6.49 3.70
C GLY A 68 -16.70 5.43 4.59
N SER A 69 -17.34 4.44 3.97
CA SER A 69 -17.78 3.23 4.67
C SER A 69 -16.58 2.44 5.22
N PRO A 70 -16.75 1.64 6.29
CA PRO A 70 -15.72 0.71 6.74
C PRO A 70 -15.34 -0.28 5.64
N GLY A 71 -14.05 -0.56 5.53
CA GLY A 71 -13.49 -1.39 4.46
C GLY A 71 -13.13 -0.57 3.22
N GLY A 72 -12.00 -0.88 2.60
CA GLY A 72 -11.57 -0.18 1.40
C GLY A 72 -10.28 -0.68 0.80
N SER A 73 -10.28 -0.77 -0.52
CA SER A 73 -9.11 -0.99 -1.36
C SER A 73 -9.11 0.11 -2.43
N ILE A 74 -7.95 0.71 -2.70
CA ILE A 74 -7.82 1.64 -3.82
C ILE A 74 -8.16 0.97 -5.15
N PHE A 75 -7.98 -0.36 -5.25
CA PHE A 75 -8.30 -1.12 -6.46
C PHE A 75 -9.81 -1.32 -6.67
N HIS A 76 -10.64 -1.11 -5.65
CA HIS A 76 -12.11 -1.16 -5.76
C HIS A 76 -12.75 0.21 -6.04
N LEU A 77 -11.98 1.30 -6.02
CA LEU A 77 -12.43 2.61 -6.49
C LEU A 77 -12.78 2.54 -7.99
N ASN A 78 -13.65 3.44 -8.46
CA ASN A 78 -13.83 3.57 -9.90
C ASN A 78 -12.55 4.09 -10.57
N GLU A 79 -12.46 4.00 -11.89
CA GLU A 79 -11.20 4.30 -12.60
C GLU A 79 -10.75 5.76 -12.44
N SER A 80 -11.66 6.73 -12.52
CA SER A 80 -11.30 8.15 -12.40
C SER A 80 -10.88 8.51 -10.97
N GLU A 81 -11.56 7.95 -9.96
CA GLU A 81 -11.15 8.05 -8.56
C GLU A 81 -9.77 7.43 -8.35
N TYR A 82 -9.55 6.21 -8.83
CA TYR A 82 -8.27 5.52 -8.72
C TYR A 82 -7.13 6.37 -9.31
N ILE A 83 -7.28 6.87 -10.54
CA ILE A 83 -6.29 7.75 -11.17
C ILE A 83 -6.07 9.01 -10.33
N SER A 84 -7.14 9.66 -9.86
CA SER A 84 -7.05 10.86 -9.02
C SER A 84 -6.26 10.61 -7.72
N TRP A 85 -6.49 9.48 -7.06
CA TRP A 85 -5.74 9.07 -5.86
C TRP A 85 -4.25 8.85 -6.14
N LEU A 86 -3.90 8.22 -7.25
CA LEU A 86 -2.51 7.96 -7.62
C LEU A 86 -1.79 9.24 -8.10
N LEU A 87 -2.49 10.14 -8.78
CA LEU A 87 -1.95 11.48 -9.10
C LEU A 87 -1.78 12.33 -7.83
N GLY A 88 -2.71 12.23 -6.88
CA GLY A 88 -2.62 12.86 -5.57
C GLY A 88 -1.41 12.35 -4.78
N SER A 89 -1.17 11.04 -4.76
CA SER A 89 0.01 10.47 -4.10
C SER A 89 1.32 10.93 -4.74
N ARG A 90 1.35 11.09 -6.07
CA ARG A 90 2.50 11.68 -6.79
C ARG A 90 2.75 13.14 -6.40
N ALA A 91 1.69 13.95 -6.28
CA ALA A 91 1.80 15.34 -5.83
C ALA A 91 2.31 15.43 -4.38
N VAL A 92 1.80 14.57 -3.49
CA VAL A 92 2.25 14.48 -2.09
C VAL A 92 3.69 14.01 -2.00
N ALA A 93 4.10 12.99 -2.77
CA ALA A 93 5.48 12.52 -2.82
C ALA A 93 6.45 13.64 -3.24
N LYS A 94 6.09 14.41 -4.28
CA LYS A 94 6.87 15.58 -4.69
C LYS A 94 7.00 16.60 -3.56
N LEU A 95 5.89 16.94 -2.89
CA LEU A 95 5.89 17.87 -1.76
C LEU A 95 6.80 17.36 -0.62
N LEU A 96 6.75 16.07 -0.30
CA LEU A 96 7.61 15.46 0.72
C LEU A 96 9.09 15.54 0.35
N CYS A 97 9.46 15.24 -0.90
CA CYS A 97 10.84 15.39 -1.37
C CYS A 97 11.32 16.84 -1.22
N ASP A 98 10.52 17.80 -1.68
CA ASP A 98 10.88 19.23 -1.66
C ASP A 98 11.04 19.76 -0.23
N ARG A 99 10.16 19.37 0.70
CA ARG A 99 10.11 19.95 2.07
C ARG A 99 10.95 19.18 3.10
N LEU A 100 11.20 17.89 2.88
CA LEU A 100 12.01 17.07 3.78
C LEU A 100 13.44 16.87 3.28
N GLY A 101 13.75 17.22 2.02
CA GLY A 101 15.07 17.04 1.43
C GLY A 101 15.40 15.57 1.15
N VAL A 102 14.39 14.70 1.05
CA VAL A 102 14.57 13.30 0.63
C VAL A 102 14.61 13.21 -0.89
N GLN A 103 15.36 12.25 -1.43
CA GLN A 103 15.48 12.07 -2.87
C GLN A 103 14.24 11.41 -3.49
N ARG A 104 13.59 10.51 -2.74
CA ARG A 104 12.47 9.69 -3.21
C ARG A 104 11.49 9.41 -2.07
N CYS A 105 10.24 9.14 -2.44
CA CYS A 105 9.24 8.53 -1.57
C CYS A 105 8.79 7.19 -2.13
N ALA A 106 8.47 6.25 -1.25
CA ALA A 106 7.75 5.03 -1.61
C ALA A 106 6.23 5.21 -1.44
N LEU A 107 5.47 4.35 -2.11
CA LEU A 107 4.03 4.20 -1.93
C LEU A 107 3.75 2.83 -1.34
N VAL A 108 2.90 2.76 -0.31
CA VAL A 108 2.32 1.51 0.17
C VAL A 108 0.82 1.68 0.34
N SER A 109 0.02 0.84 -0.31
CA SER A 109 -1.43 0.77 -0.09
C SER A 109 -1.79 -0.66 0.28
N ARG A 110 -2.43 -0.82 1.44
CA ARG A 110 -2.95 -2.09 1.89
C ARG A 110 -4.48 -1.99 1.98
N PRO A 111 -5.24 -2.91 1.37
CA PRO A 111 -6.67 -3.03 1.61
C PRO A 111 -6.97 -3.22 3.09
N HIS A 112 -8.09 -2.67 3.54
CA HIS A 112 -8.58 -2.87 4.90
C HIS A 112 -10.04 -3.33 4.88
N ARG A 113 -10.47 -4.00 5.96
CA ARG A 113 -11.87 -4.43 6.14
C ARG A 113 -12.67 -3.53 7.08
N ASP A 114 -11.97 -2.81 7.94
CA ASP A 114 -12.50 -2.06 9.07
C ASP A 114 -12.34 -0.54 8.92
N ARG A 115 -11.56 -0.07 7.94
CA ARG A 115 -11.32 1.34 7.66
C ARG A 115 -11.38 1.64 6.16
N PRO A 116 -11.63 2.89 5.76
CA PRO A 116 -11.62 3.29 4.35
C PRO A 116 -10.27 3.03 3.66
N ALA A 117 -10.28 3.09 2.33
CA ALA A 117 -9.05 3.01 1.53
C ALA A 117 -8.09 4.13 1.93
N GLN A 118 -6.79 3.83 1.96
CA GLN A 118 -5.74 4.78 2.26
C GLN A 118 -4.48 4.45 1.48
N ILE A 119 -3.71 5.47 1.12
CA ILE A 119 -2.37 5.33 0.57
C ILE A 119 -1.38 5.89 1.59
N ARG A 120 -0.33 5.14 1.90
CA ARG A 120 0.81 5.62 2.67
C ARG A 120 1.90 6.08 1.72
N ILE A 121 2.38 7.29 1.90
CA ILE A 121 3.55 7.83 1.20
C ILE A 121 4.69 7.92 2.21
N LEU A 122 5.80 7.24 1.92
CA LEU A 122 6.90 7.03 2.86
C LEU A 122 8.18 7.72 2.33
N PRO A 123 8.62 8.83 2.93
CA PRO A 123 9.90 9.46 2.60
C PRO A 123 11.07 8.49 2.83
N LEU A 124 11.94 8.32 1.84
CA LEU A 124 13.09 7.41 1.94
C LEU A 124 14.35 8.21 2.30
N HIS A 125 14.64 8.25 3.61
CA HIS A 125 15.78 9.00 4.17
C HIS A 125 17.10 8.25 4.00
N GLY A 126 18.22 9.00 3.92
CA GLY A 126 19.57 8.43 3.89
C GLY A 126 20.00 7.84 2.54
N LEU A 127 19.26 8.14 1.47
CA LEU A 127 19.62 7.77 0.10
C LEU A 127 20.60 8.80 -0.50
N ASP A 128 21.53 8.29 -1.31
CA ASP A 128 22.40 9.14 -2.13
C ASP A 128 21.68 9.61 -3.40
N ALA A 129 22.24 10.62 -4.07
CA ALA A 129 21.69 11.15 -5.32
C ALA A 129 21.82 10.15 -6.49
N GLU A 130 22.89 9.35 -6.50
CA GLU A 130 23.07 8.27 -7.46
C GLU A 130 22.32 7.02 -7.00
N TRP A 131 21.56 6.41 -7.91
CA TRP A 131 20.84 5.18 -7.60
C TRP A 131 21.81 4.02 -7.39
N ARG A 132 21.57 3.23 -6.34
CA ARG A 132 22.21 1.94 -6.09
C ARG A 132 21.19 0.99 -5.51
N PRO A 133 21.36 -0.34 -5.66
CA PRO A 133 20.47 -1.29 -5.04
C PRO A 133 20.56 -1.19 -3.51
N HIS A 134 19.42 -1.21 -2.85
CA HIS A 134 19.29 -1.24 -1.40
C HIS A 134 18.33 -2.39 -1.06
N LEU A 135 18.89 -3.48 -0.53
CA LEU A 135 18.14 -4.69 -0.18
C LEU A 135 17.96 -4.76 1.33
N ALA A 136 16.84 -5.33 1.78
CA ALA A 136 16.64 -5.66 3.18
C ALA A 136 17.72 -6.62 3.69
N GLY A 137 18.12 -6.47 4.95
CA GLY A 137 19.10 -7.37 5.57
C GLY A 137 18.52 -8.74 5.94
N ASP A 138 17.20 -8.87 5.93
CA ASP A 138 16.45 -10.05 6.32
C ASP A 138 15.36 -10.40 5.30
N GLU A 139 15.02 -11.68 5.24
CA GLU A 139 13.96 -12.24 4.39
C GLU A 139 12.72 -12.53 5.22
N GLU A 140 11.55 -12.47 4.57
CA GLU A 140 10.27 -12.72 5.22
C GLU A 140 9.32 -13.46 4.28
N HIS A 141 8.67 -14.52 4.77
CA HIS A 141 7.66 -15.26 4.02
C HIS A 141 6.42 -15.51 4.88
N ASN A 142 5.26 -15.18 4.33
CA ASN A 142 3.95 -15.39 4.95
C ASN A 142 3.06 -16.15 3.97
N ALA A 143 2.64 -17.36 4.34
CA ALA A 143 1.75 -18.17 3.50
C ALA A 143 0.32 -17.59 3.43
N HIS A 144 -0.05 -16.82 4.44
CA HIS A 144 -1.34 -16.14 4.57
C HIS A 144 -1.10 -14.68 4.93
N ASP A 145 -2.14 -13.87 4.82
CA ASP A 145 -2.11 -12.45 5.15
C ASP A 145 -1.74 -12.21 6.63
N PRO A 146 -0.55 -11.62 6.92
CA PRO A 146 -0.07 -11.40 8.28
C PRO A 146 -0.65 -10.12 8.91
N GLY A 147 -1.54 -9.40 8.21
CA GLY A 147 -2.09 -8.14 8.69
C GLY A 147 -1.36 -6.89 8.17
N TYR A 148 -0.29 -7.06 7.39
CA TYR A 148 0.47 -5.99 6.74
C TYR A 148 1.01 -6.44 5.36
N CYS A 149 1.52 -5.49 4.58
CA CYS A 149 2.26 -5.74 3.34
C CYS A 149 3.70 -5.27 3.52
N THR A 150 4.67 -6.02 3.04
CA THR A 150 6.08 -5.66 3.06
C THR A 150 6.71 -5.87 1.68
N SER A 151 7.75 -5.11 1.34
CA SER A 151 8.49 -5.28 0.10
C SER A 151 9.66 -6.25 0.19
N LYS A 152 9.95 -6.78 1.39
CA LYS A 152 11.00 -7.78 1.63
C LYS A 152 10.87 -8.99 0.70
N THR A 153 12.00 -9.55 0.32
CA THR A 153 12.07 -10.81 -0.42
C THR A 153 12.00 -12.02 0.52
N ALA A 154 11.82 -13.20 -0.08
CA ALA A 154 11.86 -14.49 0.60
C ALA A 154 12.82 -15.45 -0.13
N PRO A 155 13.15 -16.61 0.46
CA PRO A 155 13.84 -17.67 -0.26
C PRO A 155 13.14 -18.02 -1.57
N ARG A 156 13.94 -18.42 -2.57
CA ARG A 156 13.42 -18.77 -3.89
C ARG A 156 12.42 -19.92 -3.79
N TRP A 157 11.25 -19.74 -4.41
CA TRP A 157 10.27 -20.80 -4.60
C TRP A 157 10.66 -21.77 -5.72
N SER A 158 10.16 -23.01 -5.62
CA SER A 158 10.33 -23.99 -6.68
C SER A 158 9.57 -23.58 -7.94
N ASP A 159 10.10 -23.96 -9.10
CA ASP A 159 9.47 -23.69 -10.40
C ASP A 159 8.06 -24.31 -10.47
N SER A 160 7.83 -25.45 -9.81
CA SER A 160 6.51 -26.09 -9.71
C SER A 160 5.52 -25.22 -8.94
N ASN A 161 5.91 -24.69 -7.77
CA ASN A 161 5.02 -23.83 -6.97
C ASN A 161 4.65 -22.56 -7.74
N LEU A 162 5.62 -21.96 -8.44
CA LEU A 162 5.39 -20.79 -9.28
C LEU A 162 4.47 -21.12 -10.46
N THR A 163 4.65 -22.27 -11.10
CA THR A 163 3.79 -22.74 -12.21
C THR A 163 2.35 -23.00 -11.75
N ASP A 164 2.15 -23.57 -10.56
CA ASP A 164 0.83 -23.83 -10.01
C ASP A 164 0.07 -22.52 -9.72
N ILE A 165 0.74 -21.53 -9.11
CA ILE A 165 0.15 -20.21 -8.87
C ILE A 165 -0.13 -19.49 -10.18
N GLN A 166 0.83 -19.50 -11.13
CA GLN A 166 0.65 -18.90 -12.44
C GLN A 166 -0.58 -19.49 -13.15
N THR A 167 -0.76 -20.81 -13.10
CA THR A 167 -1.89 -21.51 -13.72
C THR A 167 -3.22 -21.05 -13.12
N LYS A 168 -3.31 -20.94 -11.79
CA LYS A 168 -4.51 -20.44 -11.10
C LYS A 168 -4.90 -19.02 -11.54
N ILE A 169 -3.91 -18.13 -11.63
CA ILE A 169 -4.13 -16.74 -12.06
C ILE A 169 -4.54 -16.69 -13.53
N ARG A 170 -3.78 -17.34 -14.41
CA ARG A 170 -4.04 -17.33 -15.85
C ARG A 170 -5.37 -17.98 -16.23
N ALA A 171 -5.89 -18.91 -15.43
CA ALA A 171 -7.21 -19.51 -15.64
C ALA A 171 -8.37 -18.49 -15.62
N LYS A 172 -8.14 -17.27 -15.14
CA LYS A 172 -9.10 -16.16 -15.17
C LYS A 172 -8.99 -15.26 -16.41
N LEU A 173 -7.96 -15.43 -17.21
CA LEU A 173 -7.84 -14.74 -18.50
C LEU A 173 -8.84 -15.30 -19.51
N LEU A 174 -9.25 -14.47 -20.46
CA LEU A 174 -10.08 -14.90 -21.60
C LEU A 174 -9.41 -16.02 -22.41
N VAL A 175 -8.07 -15.95 -22.56
CA VAL A 175 -7.27 -16.94 -23.27
C VAL A 175 -6.04 -17.32 -22.42
N PRO A 176 -6.18 -18.29 -21.48
CA PRO A 176 -5.14 -18.64 -20.51
C PRO A 176 -3.83 -19.15 -21.11
N ASN A 177 -3.86 -19.72 -22.31
CA ASN A 177 -2.71 -20.36 -22.95
C ASN A 177 -2.09 -19.51 -24.07
N THR A 178 -2.35 -18.20 -24.07
CA THR A 178 -1.72 -17.28 -25.03
C THR A 178 -0.19 -17.32 -24.84
N PRO A 179 0.59 -17.59 -25.92
CA PRO A 179 2.04 -17.50 -25.86
C PRO A 179 2.49 -16.09 -25.45
N PRO A 180 3.61 -15.96 -24.73
CA PRO A 180 4.08 -14.65 -24.28
C PRO A 180 4.50 -13.79 -25.48
N ASP A 181 4.11 -12.52 -25.47
CA ASP A 181 4.62 -11.54 -26.43
C ASP A 181 5.99 -11.04 -25.93
N LEU A 182 7.03 -11.33 -26.69
CA LEU A 182 8.42 -11.00 -26.33
C LEU A 182 8.85 -9.61 -26.84
N SER A 183 7.91 -8.81 -27.33
CA SER A 183 8.16 -7.44 -27.77
C SER A 183 8.72 -6.59 -26.63
N PHE A 184 9.90 -6.02 -26.86
CA PHE A 184 10.61 -5.13 -25.95
C PHE A 184 10.71 -3.75 -26.58
N LEU A 185 10.29 -2.71 -25.83
CA LEU A 185 10.11 -1.36 -26.36
C LEU A 185 11.20 -0.39 -25.87
N GLY A 186 12.38 -0.90 -25.53
CA GLY A 186 13.51 -0.08 -25.13
C GLY A 186 14.34 0.44 -26.31
N ASP A 187 14.91 1.63 -26.13
CA ASP A 187 15.74 2.29 -27.14
C ASP A 187 17.01 1.48 -27.48
N ASP A 188 17.57 0.77 -26.50
CA ASP A 188 18.61 -0.24 -26.70
C ASP A 188 17.98 -1.65 -26.70
N PRO A 189 17.82 -2.31 -27.87
CA PRO A 189 17.20 -3.64 -27.96
C PRO A 189 17.90 -4.71 -27.12
N ALA A 190 19.18 -4.53 -26.81
CA ALA A 190 20.01 -5.45 -26.02
C ALA A 190 20.20 -5.00 -24.57
N HIS A 191 19.37 -4.06 -24.07
CA HIS A 191 19.51 -3.49 -22.73
C HIS A 191 19.69 -4.60 -21.68
N PRO A 192 20.77 -4.56 -20.87
CA PRO A 192 21.20 -5.71 -20.08
C PRO A 192 20.43 -5.87 -18.76
N GLY A 193 19.53 -4.94 -18.40
CA GLY A 193 18.77 -5.00 -17.14
C GLY A 193 17.91 -6.26 -17.00
N LEU A 194 17.80 -6.79 -15.78
CA LEU A 194 17.08 -8.05 -15.50
C LEU A 194 15.65 -8.06 -16.06
N PHE A 195 14.87 -7.01 -15.81
CA PHE A 195 13.50 -6.92 -16.34
C PHE A 195 13.45 -6.80 -17.85
N SER A 196 14.43 -6.17 -18.49
CA SER A 196 14.55 -6.16 -19.95
C SER A 196 14.72 -7.57 -20.50
N ARG A 197 15.57 -8.38 -19.87
CA ARG A 197 15.78 -9.79 -20.24
C ARG A 197 14.53 -10.65 -20.00
N ILE A 198 13.78 -10.41 -18.92
CA ILE A 198 12.48 -11.06 -18.67
C ILE A 198 11.45 -10.69 -19.75
N VAL A 199 11.36 -9.42 -20.15
CA VAL A 199 10.45 -8.96 -21.21
C VAL A 199 10.79 -9.59 -22.56
N ARG A 200 12.08 -9.81 -22.85
CA ARG A 200 12.54 -10.51 -24.07
C ARG A 200 12.48 -12.04 -23.99
N GLY A 201 12.13 -12.61 -22.83
CA GLY A 201 12.07 -14.07 -22.66
C GLY A 201 13.45 -14.75 -22.56
N GLU A 202 14.50 -13.98 -22.28
CA GLU A 202 15.88 -14.47 -22.10
C GLU A 202 16.07 -15.09 -20.71
N GLU A 203 15.20 -14.74 -19.76
CA GLU A 203 15.18 -15.25 -18.40
C GLU A 203 13.95 -16.14 -18.18
N GLN A 204 14.07 -17.10 -17.27
CA GLN A 204 12.93 -17.88 -16.82
C GLN A 204 11.89 -16.96 -16.16
N HIS A 205 10.62 -17.10 -16.56
CA HIS A 205 9.55 -16.21 -16.11
C HIS A 205 8.21 -16.92 -15.94
N TRP A 206 7.38 -16.41 -15.04
CA TRP A 206 6.02 -16.86 -14.80
C TRP A 206 5.03 -15.73 -15.06
N ARG A 207 4.88 -15.34 -16.33
CA ARG A 207 3.97 -14.26 -16.74
C ARG A 207 2.52 -14.62 -16.45
N VAL A 208 1.83 -13.74 -15.74
CA VAL A 208 0.42 -13.93 -15.36
C VAL A 208 -0.52 -13.06 -16.18
N TRP A 209 -0.03 -11.95 -16.73
CA TRP A 209 -0.79 -11.03 -17.55
C TRP A 209 0.16 -10.16 -18.38
N GLU A 210 -0.29 -9.70 -19.55
CA GLU A 210 0.43 -8.72 -20.36
C GLU A 210 -0.54 -7.97 -21.28
N ASP A 211 -0.11 -6.79 -21.71
CA ASP A 211 -0.71 -6.04 -22.81
C ASP A 211 0.38 -5.51 -23.77
N GLY A 212 0.00 -4.57 -24.65
CA GLY A 212 0.92 -4.00 -25.64
C GLY A 212 2.07 -3.21 -25.03
N ASP A 213 1.95 -2.76 -23.76
CA ASP A 213 2.90 -1.85 -23.13
C ASP A 213 3.47 -2.40 -21.82
N HIS A 214 2.87 -3.43 -21.21
CA HIS A 214 3.22 -3.93 -19.88
C HIS A 214 3.26 -5.47 -19.81
N VAL A 215 4.05 -5.97 -18.86
CA VAL A 215 4.16 -7.40 -18.53
C VAL A 215 4.09 -7.56 -17.02
N ALA A 216 3.26 -8.49 -16.54
CA ALA A 216 3.18 -8.90 -15.15
C ALA A 216 3.62 -10.36 -14.97
N PHE A 217 4.50 -10.60 -14.00
CA PHE A 217 5.05 -11.93 -13.72
C PHE A 217 5.26 -12.16 -12.22
N LEU A 218 5.23 -13.42 -11.80
CA LEU A 218 5.54 -13.78 -10.42
C LEU A 218 7.03 -13.58 -10.14
N THR A 219 7.36 -12.98 -8.99
CA THR A 219 8.74 -13.02 -8.51
C THR A 219 9.09 -14.44 -8.04
N PRO A 220 10.29 -14.96 -8.35
CA PRO A 220 10.73 -16.23 -7.80
C PRO A 220 11.09 -16.15 -6.31
N PHE A 221 11.15 -14.95 -5.71
CA PHE A 221 11.45 -14.72 -4.29
C PHE A 221 10.22 -14.16 -3.51
N PRO A 222 9.06 -14.84 -3.53
CA PRO A 222 7.81 -14.25 -3.05
C PRO A 222 7.69 -14.31 -1.52
N ASN A 223 7.52 -13.15 -0.88
CA ASN A 223 7.12 -13.08 0.53
C ASN A 223 5.69 -13.54 0.81
N SER A 224 4.88 -13.74 -0.24
CA SER A 224 3.49 -14.18 -0.16
C SER A 224 3.08 -14.88 -1.45
N PRO A 225 2.19 -15.89 -1.42
CA PRO A 225 1.74 -16.56 -2.62
C PRO A 225 1.12 -15.59 -3.63
N GLY A 226 1.64 -15.60 -4.86
CA GLY A 226 1.15 -14.73 -5.93
C GLY A 226 1.75 -13.33 -5.96
N PHE A 227 2.79 -13.05 -5.16
CA PHE A 227 3.56 -11.81 -5.27
C PHE A 227 3.98 -11.60 -6.74
N THR A 228 3.36 -10.60 -7.36
CA THR A 228 3.50 -10.26 -8.77
C THR A 228 4.24 -8.93 -8.92
N VAL A 229 5.15 -8.89 -9.88
CA VAL A 229 5.82 -7.68 -10.34
C VAL A 229 5.25 -7.32 -11.70
N LEU A 230 4.79 -6.08 -11.87
CA LEU A 230 4.36 -5.53 -13.17
C LEU A 230 5.34 -4.45 -13.62
N VAL A 231 5.76 -4.55 -14.87
CA VAL A 231 6.76 -3.66 -15.49
C VAL A 231 6.25 -3.18 -16.86
N PRO A 232 6.59 -1.97 -17.30
CA PRO A 232 6.47 -1.59 -18.70
C PRO A 232 7.41 -2.43 -19.57
N ARG A 233 7.12 -2.56 -20.87
CA ARG A 233 8.01 -3.18 -21.87
C ARG A 233 9.19 -2.27 -22.22
N ARG A 234 9.00 -0.96 -22.05
CA ARG A 234 10.03 0.07 -22.23
C ARG A 234 10.73 0.32 -20.89
N PRO A 235 12.08 0.28 -20.84
CA PRO A 235 12.83 0.68 -19.67
C PRO A 235 12.49 2.11 -19.25
N LEU A 236 12.05 2.24 -18.01
CA LEU A 236 11.70 3.49 -17.36
C LEU A 236 12.38 3.54 -15.99
N THR A 237 12.60 4.74 -15.44
CA THR A 237 13.23 4.87 -14.10
C THR A 237 12.42 4.13 -13.04
N SER A 238 13.12 3.53 -12.07
CA SER A 238 12.48 2.93 -10.89
C SER A 238 11.71 3.91 -10.01
N ASP A 239 11.96 5.22 -10.17
CA ASP A 239 11.21 6.27 -9.48
C ASP A 239 9.86 6.50 -10.17
N ILE A 240 8.86 5.70 -9.81
CA ILE A 240 7.52 5.75 -10.41
C ILE A 240 6.91 7.15 -10.32
N PHE A 241 7.16 7.90 -9.24
CA PHE A 241 6.61 9.25 -9.09
C PHE A 241 7.26 10.28 -10.01
N ARG A 242 8.40 9.97 -10.63
CA ARG A 242 9.10 10.83 -11.60
C ARG A 242 8.84 10.45 -13.06
N LEU A 243 8.01 9.45 -13.31
CA LEU A 243 7.60 9.10 -14.67
C LEU A 243 6.79 10.24 -15.30
N GLU A 244 6.89 10.34 -16.63
CA GLU A 244 6.00 11.17 -17.42
C GLU A 244 4.54 10.80 -17.15
N THR A 245 3.63 11.77 -17.21
CA THR A 245 2.24 11.58 -16.78
C THR A 245 1.52 10.47 -17.54
N ALA A 246 1.73 10.37 -18.86
CA ALA A 246 1.14 9.29 -19.66
C ALA A 246 1.66 7.91 -19.23
N ASP A 247 2.97 7.77 -19.00
CA ASP A 247 3.57 6.50 -18.55
C ASP A 247 3.07 6.10 -17.15
N PHE A 248 2.99 7.06 -16.24
CA PHE A 248 2.47 6.85 -14.90
C PHE A 248 1.02 6.36 -14.94
N GLU A 249 0.15 7.04 -15.69
CA GLU A 249 -1.28 6.69 -15.80
C GLU A 249 -1.48 5.30 -16.42
N MET A 250 -0.77 4.99 -17.51
CA MET A 250 -0.82 3.67 -18.13
C MET A 250 -0.34 2.57 -17.17
N LEU A 251 0.74 2.81 -16.43
CA LEU A 251 1.30 1.86 -15.46
C LEU A 251 0.31 1.56 -14.32
N VAL A 252 -0.31 2.60 -13.73
CA VAL A 252 -1.25 2.39 -12.63
C VAL A 252 -2.55 1.73 -13.11
N LEU A 253 -3.03 2.05 -14.31
CA LEU A 253 -4.19 1.38 -14.91
C LEU A 253 -3.92 -0.11 -15.17
N ALA A 254 -2.74 -0.43 -15.70
CA ALA A 254 -2.31 -1.83 -15.86
C ALA A 254 -2.22 -2.54 -14.50
N THR A 255 -1.68 -1.85 -13.48
CA THR A 255 -1.60 -2.35 -12.10
C THR A 255 -2.99 -2.69 -11.53
N LYS A 256 -4.01 -1.84 -11.75
CA LYS A 256 -5.40 -2.11 -11.34
C LYS A 256 -6.00 -3.34 -12.04
N LYS A 257 -5.72 -3.54 -13.33
CA LYS A 257 -6.18 -4.75 -14.04
C LYS A 257 -5.57 -6.01 -13.44
N VAL A 258 -4.27 -5.99 -13.16
CA VAL A 258 -3.58 -7.15 -12.58
C VAL A 258 -4.03 -7.40 -11.14
N SER A 259 -4.30 -6.37 -10.34
CA SER A 259 -4.80 -6.58 -8.97
C SER A 259 -6.13 -7.35 -8.98
N GLN A 260 -7.06 -6.99 -9.86
CA GLN A 260 -8.35 -7.68 -10.00
C GLN A 260 -8.16 -9.15 -10.44
N LEU A 261 -7.26 -9.39 -11.40
CA LEU A 261 -6.91 -10.73 -11.83
C LEU A 261 -6.34 -11.59 -10.69
N LEU A 262 -5.51 -11.00 -9.82
CA LEU A 262 -4.93 -11.68 -8.66
C LEU A 262 -5.98 -11.97 -7.58
N GLU A 263 -6.89 -11.04 -7.29
CA GLU A 263 -8.01 -11.25 -6.38
C GLU A 263 -8.87 -12.45 -6.83
N GLU A 264 -9.28 -12.47 -8.10
CA GLU A 264 -10.08 -13.55 -8.66
C GLU A 264 -9.33 -14.87 -8.77
N GLY A 265 -8.08 -14.84 -9.23
CA GLY A 265 -7.26 -16.02 -9.51
C GLY A 265 -6.83 -16.78 -8.27
N LEU A 266 -6.64 -16.07 -7.16
CA LEU A 266 -6.13 -16.63 -5.91
C LEU A 266 -7.18 -16.66 -4.79
N GLY A 267 -8.37 -16.10 -5.03
CA GLY A 267 -9.37 -15.91 -3.97
C GLY A 267 -8.87 -14.97 -2.87
N ALA A 268 -7.95 -14.05 -3.21
CA ALA A 268 -7.45 -13.07 -2.27
C ALA A 268 -8.56 -12.06 -1.95
N TRP A 269 -8.68 -11.67 -0.69
CA TRP A 269 -9.72 -10.73 -0.27
C TRP A 269 -9.38 -9.28 -0.64
N GLY A 270 -8.12 -9.04 -1.01
CA GLY A 270 -7.61 -7.77 -1.49
C GLY A 270 -6.18 -7.96 -2.00
N VAL A 271 -5.63 -6.93 -2.66
CA VAL A 271 -4.23 -6.89 -3.08
C VAL A 271 -3.56 -5.61 -2.57
N GLY A 272 -2.42 -5.77 -1.90
CA GLY A 272 -1.52 -4.68 -1.54
C GLY A 272 -0.74 -4.15 -2.74
N LEU A 273 -0.42 -2.86 -2.74
CA LEU A 273 0.38 -2.18 -3.74
C LEU A 273 1.61 -1.55 -3.11
N ILE A 274 2.78 -1.75 -3.72
CA ILE A 274 4.02 -1.06 -3.34
C ILE A 274 4.70 -0.45 -4.56
N PHE A 275 5.11 0.82 -4.45
CA PHE A 275 6.12 1.47 -5.30
C PHE A 275 7.35 1.76 -4.45
N GLU A 276 8.51 1.24 -4.82
CA GLU A 276 9.75 1.36 -4.03
C GLU A 276 10.96 1.64 -4.93
N GLY A 277 11.26 0.73 -5.87
CA GLY A 277 12.24 0.98 -6.91
C GLY A 277 13.71 0.86 -6.51
N PHE A 278 14.05 0.10 -5.46
CA PHE A 278 15.43 -0.02 -4.96
C PHE A 278 16.08 -1.40 -5.07
N GLU A 279 15.34 -2.42 -5.50
CA GLU A 279 15.95 -3.72 -5.84
C GLU A 279 16.53 -3.70 -7.26
N ILE A 280 15.79 -3.10 -8.19
CA ILE A 280 16.11 -3.05 -9.62
C ILE A 280 15.76 -1.65 -10.15
N ASP A 281 16.70 -1.00 -10.85
CA ASP A 281 16.47 0.31 -11.45
C ASP A 281 15.67 0.21 -12.76
N TYR A 282 14.39 -0.07 -12.62
CA TYR A 282 13.42 -0.17 -13.71
C TYR A 282 12.03 0.06 -13.11
N ALA A 283 11.15 0.84 -13.73
CA ALA A 283 9.80 1.08 -13.20
C ALA A 283 9.07 -0.25 -12.92
N HIS A 284 8.65 -0.49 -11.67
CA HIS A 284 7.94 -1.72 -11.35
C HIS A 284 6.98 -1.56 -10.18
N THR A 285 5.80 -2.14 -10.32
CA THR A 285 4.81 -2.20 -9.25
C THR A 285 4.84 -3.57 -8.62
N LYS A 286 4.77 -3.61 -7.29
CA LYS A 286 4.73 -4.83 -6.49
C LYS A 286 3.29 -5.04 -6.02
N LEU A 287 2.68 -6.15 -6.42
CA LEU A 287 1.31 -6.54 -6.07
C LEU A 287 1.34 -7.74 -5.14
N ILE A 288 0.74 -7.60 -3.95
CA ILE A 288 0.82 -8.56 -2.85
C ILE A 288 -0.60 -9.06 -2.52
N PRO A 289 -1.00 -10.25 -3.01
CA PRO A 289 -2.32 -10.81 -2.71
C PRO A 289 -2.49 -11.12 -1.22
N LEU A 290 -3.63 -10.74 -0.65
CA LEU A 290 -3.97 -10.98 0.75
C LEU A 290 -4.87 -12.23 0.87
N ILE A 291 -4.27 -13.34 1.26
CA ILE A 291 -4.92 -14.66 1.30
C ILE A 291 -5.22 -15.03 2.76
N LEU A 292 -6.47 -15.38 3.06
CA LEU A 292 -6.83 -15.88 4.39
C LEU A 292 -6.45 -17.36 4.56
N PRO A 293 -6.17 -17.81 5.80
CA PRO A 293 -6.09 -19.24 6.07
C PRO A 293 -7.41 -19.94 5.71
N SER A 294 -7.30 -21.14 5.14
CA SER A 294 -8.45 -22.03 4.99
C SER A 294 -8.98 -22.34 6.38
N SER A 295 -10.30 -22.35 6.59
CA SER A 295 -11.02 -22.40 7.88
C SER A 295 -10.77 -23.62 8.79
N SER A 296 -9.66 -24.35 8.61
CA SER A 296 -9.29 -25.58 9.30
C SER A 296 -7.87 -25.56 9.90
N VAL A 297 -7.20 -24.40 9.96
CA VAL A 297 -5.92 -24.28 10.68
C VAL A 297 -6.22 -23.78 12.09
N GLY A 298 -5.89 -24.58 13.10
CA GLY A 298 -5.98 -24.19 14.51
C GLY A 298 -5.22 -22.90 14.79
N GLU A 299 -5.59 -22.21 15.85
CA GLU A 299 -5.14 -20.88 16.30
C GLU A 299 -3.62 -20.75 16.59
N ASP A 300 -2.78 -21.66 16.10
CA ASP A 300 -1.37 -21.80 16.51
C ASP A 300 -0.34 -21.15 15.57
N ASP A 301 -0.74 -20.45 14.50
CA ASP A 301 0.18 -19.69 13.64
C ASP A 301 -0.24 -18.21 13.48
N VAL A 302 -0.73 -17.61 14.57
CA VAL A 302 -0.76 -16.16 14.66
C VAL A 302 0.69 -15.72 14.91
N THR A 303 1.36 -15.25 13.86
CA THR A 303 2.64 -14.54 13.98
C THR A 303 2.57 -13.56 15.14
N LYS A 304 3.41 -13.77 16.16
CA LYS A 304 3.46 -12.90 17.34
C LYS A 304 3.55 -11.44 16.87
N PRO A 305 2.79 -10.51 17.48
CA PRO A 305 2.88 -9.11 17.12
C PRO A 305 4.32 -8.64 17.29
N THR A 306 4.98 -8.32 16.17
CA THR A 306 6.30 -7.71 16.17
C THR A 306 6.19 -6.34 16.82
N SER A 307 7.17 -5.96 17.64
CA SER A 307 7.23 -4.62 18.22
C SER A 307 7.25 -3.57 17.09
N PRO A 308 6.42 -2.50 17.16
CA PRO A 308 6.41 -1.44 16.16
C PRO A 308 7.81 -0.90 15.90
N GLN A 309 8.20 -0.79 14.63
CA GLN A 309 9.53 -0.37 14.23
C GLN A 309 9.53 1.05 13.68
N PHE A 310 10.60 1.79 13.95
CA PHE A 310 10.85 3.12 13.40
C PHE A 310 12.22 3.15 12.73
N HIS A 311 12.26 3.60 11.49
CA HIS A 311 13.47 3.68 10.69
C HIS A 311 13.78 5.14 10.32
N SER A 312 14.84 5.69 10.91
CA SER A 312 15.31 7.05 10.62
C SER A 312 15.94 7.18 9.23
N THR A 313 16.43 6.07 8.68
CA THR A 313 16.97 5.92 7.32
C THR A 313 16.36 4.70 6.67
N TYR A 314 16.24 4.70 5.34
CA TYR A 314 15.67 3.60 4.59
C TYR A 314 16.47 2.29 4.79
N PRO A 315 15.84 1.22 5.31
CA PRO A 315 16.50 -0.03 5.66
C PRO A 315 16.58 -1.05 4.50
N GLY A 316 16.18 -0.67 3.28
CA GLY A 316 16.14 -1.58 2.12
C GLY A 316 14.82 -2.33 1.92
N TYR A 317 13.77 -1.97 2.66
CA TYR A 317 12.39 -2.41 2.41
C TYR A 317 11.40 -1.35 2.88
N VAL A 318 10.13 -1.47 2.48
CA VAL A 318 9.01 -0.68 2.99
C VAL A 318 7.86 -1.58 3.43
N THR A 319 7.04 -1.10 4.35
CA THR A 319 5.92 -1.87 4.92
C THR A 319 4.67 -1.00 5.14
N SER A 320 3.51 -1.63 5.21
CA SER A 320 2.26 -0.99 5.63
C SER A 320 2.09 -0.99 7.15
N GLU A 321 3.01 -1.56 7.92
CA GLU A 321 2.97 -1.52 9.39
C GLU A 321 3.07 -0.10 9.92
N ASP A 322 2.51 0.09 11.11
CA ASP A 322 2.68 1.31 11.89
C ASP A 322 3.99 1.26 12.67
N GLY A 323 4.62 2.43 12.83
CA GLY A 323 5.70 2.59 13.79
C GLY A 323 5.17 2.85 15.21
N PRO A 324 6.06 3.17 16.15
CA PRO A 324 5.69 3.72 17.45
C PRO A 324 4.88 5.02 17.29
N GLU A 325 4.05 5.33 18.30
CA GLU A 325 3.34 6.61 18.35
C GLU A 325 4.32 7.78 18.45
N ALA A 326 4.15 8.76 17.57
CA ALA A 326 4.97 9.97 17.55
C ALA A 326 4.50 10.95 18.62
N SER A 327 5.44 11.66 19.25
CA SER A 327 5.09 12.74 20.17
C SER A 327 4.50 13.93 19.42
N SER A 328 3.60 14.69 20.05
CA SER A 328 3.03 15.91 19.46
C SER A 328 4.12 16.88 19.00
N GLU A 329 5.17 17.09 19.81
CA GLU A 329 6.31 17.94 19.45
C GLU A 329 7.01 17.48 18.16
N SER A 330 7.18 16.16 18.00
CA SER A 330 7.82 15.61 16.79
C SER A 330 6.96 15.80 15.54
N LEU A 331 5.64 15.64 15.66
CA LEU A 331 4.69 15.87 14.57
C LEU A 331 4.61 17.36 14.21
N GLU A 332 4.53 18.25 15.20
CA GLU A 332 4.52 19.70 15.01
C GLU A 332 5.79 20.19 14.31
N LYS A 333 6.96 19.70 14.74
CA LYS A 333 8.25 20.04 14.12
C LYS A 333 8.31 19.63 12.64
N ILE A 334 7.78 18.46 12.29
CA ILE A 334 7.72 18.03 10.89
C ILE A 334 6.67 18.85 10.14
N HIS A 335 5.50 19.10 10.74
CA HIS A 335 4.40 19.85 10.11
C HIS A 335 4.76 21.31 9.82
N ALA A 336 5.54 21.96 10.70
CA ALA A 336 6.10 23.30 10.50
C ALA A 336 6.87 23.40 9.17
N LYS A 337 7.59 22.32 8.80
CA LYS A 337 8.27 22.26 7.50
C LYS A 337 7.33 22.28 6.31
N PHE A 338 6.01 22.17 6.45
CA PHE A 338 5.05 22.27 5.34
C PHE A 338 4.24 23.57 5.37
N THR A 339 4.26 24.31 6.48
CA THR A 339 3.48 25.53 6.67
C THR A 339 4.34 26.80 6.63
N GLU A 340 5.64 26.70 6.90
CA GLU A 340 6.58 27.83 6.81
C GLU A 340 6.94 28.12 5.34
N THR A 341 6.42 29.20 4.78
CA THR A 341 6.71 29.67 3.40
C THR A 341 8.17 30.05 3.19
#